data_AF-A0A4V4H6D1-F1
#
_entry.id   AF-A0A4V4H6D1-F1
#
_cell.length_a   1.000
_cell.length_b   1.000
_cell.length_c   1.000
_cell.angle_alpha   90.00
_cell.angle_beta   90.00
_cell.angle_gamma   90.00
#
_symmetry.space_group_name_H-M   'P 1'
#
loop_
_entity.id
_entity.type
_entity.pdbx_description
1 polymer ?
#
loop_
_entity_poly.entity_id
_entity_poly.type
_entity_poly.pdbx_seq_one_letter_code
_entity_poly.pdbx_strand_id
1 'polypeptide(L)'
;MLTREEGEEEKEEEEEEEAKGRRRAFSINDNVDLLAEILGRLDGRSLAVAGCVCRLWNAVGRRDSVWEAVCHRHVAGGGSSGAGGGCSTRSVVAALGGYRRLYRLCIGPALDRLAGSAGGRGSTTTTAEAAAAHHLSLSLSLSLFSIDCYERLGGRQQRPASLLFLCKPVDVS
;
A
#
# COMPACT_ATOMS: atom_id res chain seq x y z
N MET A 1 -60.05 37.89 5.31
CA MET A 1 -58.83 38.19 4.53
C MET A 1 -57.53 37.78 5.24
N LEU A 2 -57.56 37.21 6.45
CA LEU A 2 -56.35 36.82 7.19
C LEU A 2 -55.97 35.32 7.13
N THR A 3 -56.84 34.44 6.62
CA THR A 3 -56.61 32.98 6.64
C THR A 3 -55.95 32.43 5.37
N ARG A 4 -55.51 33.31 4.46
CA ARG A 4 -54.88 32.92 3.19
C ARG A 4 -53.36 33.08 3.21
N GLU A 5 -52.85 34.02 3.99
CA GLU A 5 -51.40 34.25 4.12
C GLU A 5 -50.76 33.24 5.10
N GLU A 6 -51.45 32.87 6.19
CA GLU A 6 -50.97 31.84 7.14
C GLU A 6 -50.75 30.46 6.48
N GLY A 7 -51.61 30.09 5.51
CA GLY A 7 -51.46 28.82 4.78
C GLY A 7 -50.45 28.84 3.63
N GLU A 8 -49.95 30.02 3.26
CA GLU A 8 -48.85 30.18 2.30
C GLU A 8 -47.50 30.17 3.05
N GLU A 9 -47.42 30.77 4.25
CA GLU A 9 -46.24 30.73 5.12
C GLU A 9 -45.95 29.32 5.69
N GLU A 10 -46.96 28.59 6.17
CA GLU A 10 -46.79 27.21 6.66
C GLU A 10 -46.28 26.25 5.56
N LYS A 11 -46.64 26.53 4.30
CA LYS A 11 -46.25 25.73 3.14
C LYS A 11 -44.83 26.04 2.66
N GLU A 12 -44.39 27.29 2.78
CA GLU A 12 -43.00 27.69 2.53
C GLU A 12 -42.05 27.16 3.61
N GLU A 13 -42.48 27.12 4.89
CA GLU A 13 -41.69 26.52 5.98
C GLU A 13 -41.56 24.99 5.86
N GLU A 14 -42.61 24.27 5.43
CA GLU A 14 -42.54 22.83 5.13
C GLU A 14 -41.63 22.51 3.94
N GLU A 15 -41.65 23.31 2.85
CA GLU A 15 -40.72 23.14 1.72
C GLU A 15 -39.27 23.47 2.08
N GLU A 16 -39.02 24.43 2.99
CA GLU A 16 -37.68 24.78 3.45
C GLU A 16 -37.09 23.73 4.42
N GLU A 17 -37.92 23.09 5.26
CA GLU A 17 -37.55 21.93 6.08
C GLU A 17 -37.33 20.67 5.23
N GLU A 18 -38.13 20.43 4.18
CA GLU A 18 -37.93 19.30 3.26
C GLU A 18 -36.63 19.45 2.44
N ALA A 19 -36.22 20.69 2.15
CA ALA A 19 -34.93 21.02 1.54
C ALA A 19 -33.74 20.81 2.49
N LYS A 20 -33.92 21.03 3.81
CA LYS A 20 -32.93 20.70 4.86
C LYS A 20 -32.87 19.18 5.13
N GLY A 21 -33.95 18.46 4.85
CA GLY A 21 -34.11 17.00 4.99
C GLY A 21 -33.52 16.14 3.87
N ARG A 22 -32.98 16.74 2.79
CA ARG A 22 -32.06 16.04 1.88
C ARG A 22 -30.80 15.70 2.66
N ARG A 23 -30.84 14.57 3.38
CA ARG A 23 -29.69 13.88 4.01
C ARG A 23 -28.48 14.19 3.16
N ARG A 24 -27.56 15.04 3.64
CA ARG A 24 -26.35 15.43 2.90
C ARG A 24 -25.78 14.15 2.32
N ALA A 25 -25.94 13.95 1.01
CA ALA A 25 -25.66 12.65 0.42
C ALA A 25 -24.19 12.38 0.71
N PHE A 26 -23.90 11.33 1.47
CA PHE A 26 -22.54 11.04 1.89
C PHE A 26 -21.71 10.80 0.63
N SER A 27 -20.85 11.75 0.32
CA SER A 27 -19.88 11.66 -0.77
C SER A 27 -18.56 11.22 -0.16
N ILE A 28 -18.09 10.03 -0.58
CA ILE A 28 -16.77 9.53 -0.20
C ILE A 28 -15.64 10.49 -0.61
N ASN A 29 -15.88 11.31 -1.64
CA ASN A 29 -14.90 12.27 -2.13
C ASN A 29 -14.70 13.46 -1.17
N ASP A 30 -15.65 13.69 -0.26
CA ASP A 30 -15.56 14.77 0.73
C ASP A 30 -14.67 14.36 1.90
N ASN A 31 -14.42 13.05 2.05
CA ASN A 31 -13.67 12.45 3.15
C ASN A 31 -12.37 11.84 2.65
N VAL A 32 -11.39 12.72 2.43
CA VAL A 32 -10.09 12.39 1.85
C VAL A 32 -9.31 11.35 2.67
N ASP A 33 -9.45 11.35 3.99
CA ASP A 33 -8.78 10.40 4.89
C ASP A 33 -9.42 9.01 4.80
N LEU A 34 -10.75 8.93 4.76
CA LEU A 34 -11.47 7.68 4.54
C LEU A 34 -11.15 7.09 3.17
N LEU A 35 -11.09 7.94 2.14
CA LEU A 35 -10.67 7.51 0.81
C LEU A 35 -9.23 6.97 0.81
N ALA A 36 -8.30 7.62 1.53
CA ALA A 36 -6.93 7.13 1.65
C ALA A 36 -6.84 5.77 2.37
N GLU A 37 -7.62 5.58 3.43
CA GLU A 37 -7.69 4.30 4.17
C GLU A 37 -8.26 3.18 3.29
N ILE A 38 -9.32 3.44 2.53
CA ILE A 38 -9.93 2.48 1.60
C ILE A 38 -8.94 2.11 0.49
N LEU A 39 -8.31 3.11 -0.13
CA LEU A 39 -7.31 2.89 -1.17
C LEU A 39 -6.08 2.14 -0.62
N GLY A 40 -5.69 2.41 0.63
CA GLY A 40 -4.64 1.66 1.34
C GLY A 40 -5.00 0.20 1.59
N ARG A 41 -6.26 -0.22 1.34
CA ARG A 41 -6.69 -1.61 1.41
C ARG A 41 -6.55 -2.42 0.12
N LEU A 42 -6.29 -1.74 -0.99
CA LEU A 42 -6.20 -2.36 -2.30
C LEU A 42 -4.79 -2.92 -2.57
N ASP A 43 -4.69 -3.86 -3.52
CA ASP A 43 -3.41 -4.25 -4.09
C ASP A 43 -2.94 -3.23 -5.16
N GLY A 44 -1.66 -3.27 -5.53
CA GLY A 44 -1.09 -2.27 -6.43
C GLY A 44 -1.78 -2.19 -7.81
N ARG A 45 -2.36 -3.29 -8.32
CA ARG A 45 -3.11 -3.28 -9.59
C ARG A 45 -4.45 -2.59 -9.43
N SER A 46 -5.21 -2.93 -8.39
CA SER A 46 -6.49 -2.27 -8.10
C SER A 46 -6.32 -0.78 -7.82
N LEU A 47 -5.21 -0.38 -7.18
CA LEU A 47 -4.91 1.04 -6.96
C LEU A 47 -4.68 1.81 -8.27
N ALA A 48 -4.05 1.18 -9.28
CA ALA A 48 -3.88 1.78 -10.60
C ALA A 48 -5.24 2.00 -11.29
N VAL A 49 -6.14 1.02 -11.21
CA VAL A 49 -7.51 1.14 -11.75
C VAL A 49 -8.32 2.21 -11.00
N ALA A 50 -8.22 2.24 -9.67
CA ALA A 50 -8.88 3.25 -8.84
C ALA A 50 -8.42 4.69 -9.19
N GLY A 51 -7.14 4.86 -9.54
CA GLY A 51 -6.60 6.13 -10.01
C GLY A 51 -7.25 6.64 -11.31
N CYS A 52 -7.91 5.78 -12.08
CA CYS A 52 -8.61 6.17 -13.31
C CYS A 52 -10.03 6.70 -13.08
N VAL A 53 -10.58 6.57 -11.86
CA VAL A 53 -11.97 6.96 -11.56
C VAL A 53 -12.15 8.47 -11.66
N CYS A 54 -11.29 9.24 -10.99
CA CYS A 54 -11.29 10.70 -11.06
C CYS A 54 -9.94 11.29 -10.59
N ARG A 55 -9.77 12.61 -10.77
CA ARG A 55 -8.53 13.31 -10.37
C ARG A 55 -8.22 13.20 -8.88
N LEU A 56 -9.25 13.23 -8.02
CA LEU A 56 -9.09 13.09 -6.57
C LEU A 56 -8.51 11.72 -6.22
N TRP A 57 -9.10 10.65 -6.76
CA TRP A 57 -8.66 9.28 -6.49
C TRP A 57 -7.23 9.04 -6.98
N ASN A 58 -6.88 9.58 -8.14
CA ASN A 58 -5.49 9.58 -8.63
C ASN A 58 -4.55 10.29 -7.65
N ALA A 59 -4.91 11.49 -7.18
CA ALA A 59 -4.09 12.26 -6.26
C ALA A 59 -3.91 11.55 -4.91
N VAL A 60 -4.99 11.00 -4.34
CA VAL A 60 -4.98 10.26 -3.07
C VAL A 60 -4.19 8.95 -3.22
N GLY A 61 -4.46 8.16 -4.27
CA GLY A 61 -3.76 6.90 -4.54
C GLY A 61 -2.27 7.05 -4.85
N ARG A 62 -1.78 8.27 -5.08
CA ARG A 62 -0.33 8.55 -5.24
C ARG A 62 0.37 8.93 -3.94
N ARG A 63 -0.35 9.17 -2.84
CA ARG A 63 0.26 9.54 -1.55
C ARG A 63 1.07 8.41 -0.98
N ASP A 64 2.21 8.74 -0.38
CA ASP A 64 3.13 7.73 0.14
C ASP A 64 2.54 6.95 1.32
N SER A 65 1.66 7.55 2.12
CA SER A 65 0.94 6.87 3.21
C SER A 65 0.04 5.73 2.75
N VAL A 66 -0.57 5.86 1.56
CA VAL A 66 -1.37 4.79 0.95
C VAL A 66 -0.47 3.62 0.58
N TRP A 67 0.66 3.92 -0.07
CA TRP A 67 1.64 2.89 -0.47
C TRP A 67 2.36 2.27 0.73
N GLU A 68 2.55 3.02 1.81
CA GLU A 68 3.05 2.50 3.07
C GLU A 68 2.13 1.40 3.59
N ALA A 69 0.81 1.66 3.70
CA ALA A 69 -0.16 0.67 4.13
C ALA A 69 -0.16 -0.59 3.23
N VAL A 70 0.00 -0.41 1.92
CA VAL A 70 0.12 -1.52 0.95
C VAL A 70 1.39 -2.34 1.23
N CYS A 71 2.55 -1.70 1.37
CA CYS A 71 3.82 -2.38 1.61
C CYS A 71 3.85 -3.10 2.97
N HIS A 72 3.32 -2.49 4.03
CA HIS A 72 3.33 -3.06 5.38
C HIS A 72 2.55 -4.37 5.49
N ARG A 73 1.48 -4.57 4.71
CA ARG A 73 0.72 -5.83 4.69
C ARG A 73 1.55 -7.01 4.25
N HIS A 74 2.46 -6.80 3.32
CA HIS A 74 3.32 -7.85 2.78
C HIS A 74 4.48 -8.19 3.73
N VAL A 75 4.89 -7.26 4.57
CA VAL A 75 6.02 -7.41 5.50
C VAL A 75 5.59 -7.83 6.91
N ALA A 76 4.39 -7.43 7.36
CA ALA A 76 3.84 -7.74 8.69
C ALA A 76 3.14 -9.10 8.79
N GLY A 77 3.07 -9.88 7.70
CA GLY A 77 2.46 -11.23 7.69
C GLY A 77 3.22 -12.30 8.48
N GLY A 78 4.43 -12.01 8.96
CA GLY A 78 5.15 -12.82 9.95
C GLY A 78 4.99 -12.19 11.34
N GLY A 79 4.40 -12.91 12.28
CA GLY A 79 4.01 -12.45 13.63
C GLY A 79 5.13 -11.88 14.50
N SER A 80 5.61 -10.69 14.15
CA SER A 80 6.35 -9.81 15.03
C SER A 80 5.74 -8.42 14.94
N SER A 81 4.60 -8.28 15.61
CA SER A 81 4.16 -7.02 16.18
C SER A 81 5.15 -6.59 17.28
N GLY A 82 6.38 -6.30 16.89
CA GLY A 82 7.37 -5.62 17.72
C GLY A 82 7.32 -4.14 17.41
N ALA A 83 6.56 -3.40 18.22
CA ALA A 83 6.59 -1.95 18.25
C ALA A 83 8.05 -1.49 18.43
N GLY A 84 8.66 -0.95 17.37
CA GLY A 84 10.03 -0.42 17.42
C GLY A 84 10.78 -0.36 16.08
N GLY A 85 10.39 -1.17 15.08
CA GLY A 85 11.13 -1.26 13.81
C GLY A 85 10.74 -0.25 12.71
N GLY A 86 9.61 0.44 12.83
CA GLY A 86 9.05 1.27 11.75
C GLY A 86 9.82 2.56 11.45
N CYS A 87 10.62 3.07 12.41
CA CYS A 87 11.39 4.30 12.24
C CYS A 87 12.59 4.11 11.30
N SER A 88 13.33 3.01 11.45
CA SER A 88 14.56 2.75 10.69
C SER A 88 14.28 2.48 9.21
N THR A 89 13.13 1.85 8.89
CA THR A 89 12.78 1.55 7.50
C THR A 89 12.29 2.79 6.75
N ARG A 90 11.60 3.72 7.43
CA ARG A 90 11.12 4.96 6.80
C ARG A 90 12.24 5.82 6.22
N SER A 91 13.40 5.91 6.88
CA SER A 91 14.54 6.69 6.36
C SER A 91 15.16 6.07 5.10
N VAL A 92 15.31 4.75 5.08
CA VAL A 92 15.79 3.99 3.90
C VAL A 92 14.78 4.11 2.75
N VAL A 93 13.49 3.95 3.04
CA VAL A 93 12.43 4.08 2.03
C VAL A 93 12.35 5.51 1.50
N ALA A 94 12.50 6.52 2.35
CA ALA A 94 12.60 7.91 1.93
C ALA A 94 13.81 8.12 0.99
N ALA A 95 14.98 7.56 1.30
CA ALA A 95 16.16 7.62 0.44
C ALA A 95 15.96 6.90 -0.91
N LEU A 96 15.15 5.82 -0.93
CA LEU A 96 14.73 5.15 -2.16
C LEU A 96 13.70 5.94 -2.98
N GLY A 97 13.18 7.05 -2.45
CA GLY A 97 12.17 7.89 -3.09
C GLY A 97 10.71 7.53 -2.75
N GLY A 98 10.47 6.90 -1.59
CA GLY A 98 9.15 6.61 -1.03
C GLY A 98 8.66 5.18 -1.23
N TYR A 99 7.62 4.81 -0.49
CA TYR A 99 6.98 3.49 -0.53
C TYR A 99 6.45 3.13 -1.91
N ARG A 100 5.95 4.11 -2.67
CA ARG A 100 5.50 3.86 -4.05
C ARG A 100 6.63 3.37 -4.96
N ARG A 101 7.85 3.88 -4.76
CA ARG A 101 9.02 3.48 -5.55
C ARG A 101 9.54 2.12 -5.08
N LEU A 102 9.58 1.88 -3.77
CA LEU A 102 9.86 0.56 -3.20
C LEU A 102 8.93 -0.51 -3.78
N TYR A 103 7.61 -0.24 -3.81
CA TYR A 103 6.64 -1.21 -4.32
C TYR A 103 6.95 -1.58 -5.78
N ARG A 104 7.16 -0.60 -6.65
CA ARG A 104 7.41 -0.88 -8.08
C ARG A 104 8.73 -1.58 -8.35
N LEU A 105 9.77 -1.29 -7.57
CA LEU A 105 11.11 -1.84 -7.81
C LEU A 105 11.28 -3.24 -7.20
N CYS A 106 10.73 -3.46 -6.01
CA CYS A 106 11.05 -4.65 -5.22
C CYS A 106 9.81 -5.54 -5.00
N ILE A 107 8.74 -4.97 -4.47
CA ILE A 107 7.61 -5.77 -3.95
C ILE A 107 6.72 -6.27 -5.09
N GLY A 108 6.29 -5.40 -6.00
CA GLY A 108 5.44 -5.76 -7.15
C GLY A 108 6.05 -6.87 -8.02
N PRO A 109 7.30 -6.74 -8.49
CA PRO A 109 7.95 -7.81 -9.25
C PRO A 109 8.07 -9.14 -8.47
N ALA A 110 8.33 -9.08 -7.17
CA ALA A 110 8.36 -10.28 -6.33
C ALA A 110 6.99 -10.94 -6.20
N LEU A 111 5.92 -10.15 -6.03
CA LEU A 111 4.53 -10.61 -5.99
C LEU A 111 4.11 -11.26 -7.31
N ASP A 112 4.46 -10.66 -8.45
CA ASP A 112 4.11 -11.22 -9.76
C ASP A 112 4.80 -12.56 -10.01
N ARG A 113 6.07 -12.71 -9.60
CA ARG A 113 6.80 -14.00 -9.66
C ARG A 113 6.14 -15.06 -8.77
N LEU A 114 5.71 -14.67 -7.58
CA LEU A 114 5.06 -15.59 -6.65
C LEU A 114 3.66 -16.01 -7.13
N ALA A 115 2.88 -15.08 -7.68
CA ALA A 115 1.58 -15.37 -8.29
C ALA A 115 1.73 -16.35 -9.47
N GLY A 116 2.76 -16.18 -10.30
CA GLY A 116 3.10 -17.11 -11.38
C GLY A 116 3.46 -18.52 -10.88
N SER A 117 4.12 -18.61 -9.72
CA SER A 117 4.48 -19.90 -9.12
C SER A 117 3.31 -20.62 -8.42
N ALA A 118 2.31 -19.87 -7.93
CA ALA A 118 1.14 -20.43 -7.25
C ALA A 118 0.13 -21.06 -8.22
N GLY A 119 0.05 -20.58 -9.47
CA GLY A 119 -0.88 -21.07 -10.49
C GLY A 119 -0.66 -22.51 -10.95
N GLY A 120 0.46 -23.15 -10.59
CA GLY A 120 0.79 -24.52 -10.99
C GLY A 120 0.47 -25.61 -9.97
N ARG A 121 0.11 -25.28 -8.72
CA ARG A 121 -0.10 -26.27 -7.65
C ARG A 121 -1.43 -26.01 -6.97
N GLY A 122 -2.42 -26.84 -7.25
CA GLY A 122 -3.67 -26.90 -6.49
C GLY A 122 -3.34 -27.16 -5.01
N SER A 123 -3.33 -26.09 -4.22
CA SER A 123 -2.91 -26.13 -2.82
C SER A 123 -4.14 -26.02 -1.93
N THR A 124 -4.38 -27.07 -1.14
CA THR A 124 -5.41 -27.16 -0.09
C THR A 124 -4.94 -26.53 1.23
N THR A 125 -3.95 -25.63 1.19
CA THR A 125 -3.34 -25.07 2.39
C THR A 125 -4.26 -24.07 3.08
N THR A 126 -4.23 -24.07 4.40
CA THR A 126 -4.98 -23.11 5.20
C THR A 126 -4.48 -21.69 4.95
N THR A 127 -5.34 -20.69 5.14
CA THR A 127 -5.02 -19.27 4.84
C THR A 127 -3.78 -18.76 5.57
N ALA A 128 -3.50 -19.29 6.77
CA ALA A 128 -2.33 -18.93 7.57
C ALA A 128 -1.01 -19.51 6.99
N GLU A 129 -1.02 -20.77 6.54
CA GLU A 129 0.15 -21.41 5.94
C GLU A 129 0.50 -20.77 4.60
N ALA A 130 -0.52 -20.44 3.79
CA ALA A 130 -0.34 -19.72 2.54
C ALA A 130 0.28 -18.33 2.77
N ALA A 131 -0.15 -17.60 3.82
CA ALA A 131 0.42 -16.31 4.18
C ALA A 131 1.88 -16.41 4.65
N ALA A 132 2.21 -17.42 5.46
CA ALA A 132 3.57 -17.67 5.92
C ALA A 132 4.51 -18.04 4.76
N ALA A 133 4.08 -18.94 3.87
CA ALA A 133 4.83 -19.31 2.67
C ALA A 133 5.05 -18.11 1.74
N HIS A 134 4.04 -17.25 1.62
CA HIS A 134 4.12 -16.02 0.85
C HIS A 134 5.11 -15.02 1.46
N HIS A 135 5.11 -14.87 2.79
CA HIS A 135 6.06 -14.01 3.51
C HIS A 135 7.52 -14.47 3.34
N LEU A 136 7.77 -15.77 3.52
CA LEU A 136 9.11 -16.36 3.33
C LEU A 136 9.61 -16.19 1.89
N SER A 137 8.72 -16.41 0.91
CA SER A 137 9.04 -16.25 -0.51
C SER A 137 9.38 -14.80 -0.85
N LEU A 138 8.63 -13.84 -0.29
CA LEU A 138 8.94 -12.41 -0.43
C LEU A 138 10.28 -12.06 0.23
N SER A 139 10.53 -12.50 1.46
CA SER A 139 11.78 -12.25 2.17
C SER A 139 13.00 -12.74 1.38
N LEU A 140 12.93 -13.97 0.85
CA LEU A 140 13.97 -14.54 0.00
C LEU A 140 14.16 -13.71 -1.28
N SER A 141 13.08 -13.36 -1.97
CA SER A 141 13.17 -12.57 -3.20
C SER A 141 13.80 -11.19 -2.99
N LEU A 142 13.50 -10.54 -1.86
CA LEU A 142 14.08 -9.25 -1.49
C LEU A 142 15.56 -9.39 -1.12
N SER A 143 15.95 -10.48 -0.45
CA SER A 143 17.36 -10.79 -0.18
C SER A 143 18.15 -10.96 -1.47
N LEU A 144 17.65 -11.78 -2.41
CA LEU A 144 18.27 -11.96 -3.73
C LEU A 144 18.31 -10.66 -4.54
N PHE A 145 17.24 -9.85 -4.49
CA PHE A 145 17.21 -8.56 -5.15
C PHE A 145 18.24 -7.59 -4.56
N SER A 146 18.42 -7.58 -3.24
CA SER A 146 19.45 -6.79 -2.56
C SER A 146 20.84 -7.20 -3.03
N ILE A 147 21.14 -8.50 -3.07
CA ILE A 147 22.41 -9.04 -3.58
C ILE A 147 22.65 -8.57 -5.01
N ASP A 148 21.68 -8.76 -5.91
CA ASP A 148 21.76 -8.36 -7.31
C ASP A 148 21.90 -6.83 -7.49
N CYS A 149 21.25 -6.03 -6.63
CA CYS A 149 21.47 -4.58 -6.61
C CYS A 149 22.90 -4.22 -6.21
N TYR A 150 23.47 -4.89 -5.20
CA TYR A 150 24.86 -4.69 -4.80
C TYR A 150 25.85 -5.11 -5.89
N GLU A 151 25.60 -6.23 -6.55
CA GLU A 151 26.41 -6.70 -7.69
C GLU A 151 26.37 -5.70 -8.85
N ARG A 152 25.21 -5.10 -9.12
CA ARG A 152 25.05 -4.10 -10.19
C ARG A 152 25.59 -2.71 -9.82
N LEU A 153 25.62 -2.33 -8.55
CA LEU A 153 26.22 -1.08 -8.09
C LEU A 153 27.75 -1.06 -8.26
N GLY A 154 28.38 -2.25 -8.32
CA GLY A 154 29.82 -2.43 -8.56
C GLY A 154 30.27 -2.30 -10.03
N GLY A 155 29.47 -1.71 -10.91
CA GLY A 155 29.71 -1.73 -12.36
C GLY A 155 31.06 -1.15 -12.83
N ARG A 156 31.77 -1.94 -13.66
CA ARG A 156 32.73 -1.59 -14.73
C ARG A 156 34.25 -1.56 -14.52
N GLN A 157 34.84 -1.56 -13.32
CA GLN A 157 36.32 -1.57 -13.23
C GLN A 157 36.99 -2.40 -12.14
N GLN A 158 36.26 -3.18 -11.35
CA GLN A 158 36.91 -4.16 -10.48
C GLN A 158 36.06 -5.44 -10.41
N ARG A 159 36.80 -6.56 -10.34
CA ARG A 159 36.38 -7.94 -10.09
C ARG A 159 35.09 -7.99 -9.24
N PRO A 160 34.09 -8.82 -9.56
CA PRO A 160 32.85 -8.89 -8.81
C PRO A 160 33.19 -9.02 -7.33
N ALA A 161 32.74 -8.05 -6.53
CA ALA A 161 32.84 -8.12 -5.08
C ALA A 161 31.84 -9.18 -4.62
N SER A 162 32.16 -10.44 -4.91
CA SER A 162 31.51 -11.59 -4.33
C SER A 162 31.52 -11.40 -2.82
N LEU A 163 30.42 -11.71 -2.15
CA LEU A 163 30.31 -11.69 -0.69
C LEU A 163 31.30 -12.64 0.03
N LEU A 164 32.26 -13.24 -0.68
CA LEU A 164 33.41 -13.97 -0.12
C LEU A 164 34.20 -13.15 0.92
N PHE A 165 34.06 -11.82 0.97
CA PHE A 165 34.62 -11.03 2.08
C PHE A 165 33.94 -11.32 3.43
N LEU A 166 32.66 -11.70 3.44
CA LEU A 166 31.94 -12.15 4.64
C LEU A 166 32.31 -13.59 5.05
N CYS A 167 32.91 -14.35 4.14
CA CYS A 167 33.42 -15.69 4.44
C CYS A 167 34.81 -15.68 5.08
N LYS A 168 35.43 -14.50 5.24
CA LYS A 168 36.66 -14.37 6.02
C LYS A 168 36.28 -14.20 7.49
N PRO A 169 36.86 -14.99 8.41
CA PRO A 169 36.64 -14.77 9.83
C PRO A 169 37.01 -13.33 10.16
N VAL A 170 36.06 -12.60 10.74
CA VAL A 170 36.33 -11.28 11.32
C VAL A 170 37.05 -11.56 12.63
N ASP A 171 38.38 -11.49 12.61
CA ASP A 171 39.17 -11.45 13.85
C ASP A 171 38.83 -10.14 14.57
N VAL A 172 37.95 -10.24 15.56
CA VAL A 172 37.73 -9.20 16.55
C VAL A 172 38.78 -9.42 17.63
N SER A 173 39.95 -8.81 17.47
CA SER A 173 40.96 -8.66 18.53
C SER A 173 40.63 -7.49 19.44
#